data_AF-A0A963Y2L5-F1
#
_entry.id   AF-A0A963Y2L5-F1
#
_cell.length_a   1.000
_cell.length_b   1.000
_cell.length_c   1.000
_cell.angle_alpha   90.00
_cell.angle_beta   90.00
_cell.angle_gamma   90.00
#
_symmetry.space_group_name_H-M   'P 1'
#
loop_
_entity.id
_entity.type
_entity.pdbx_description
1 polymer ?
#
loop_
_entity_poly.entity_id
_entity_poly.type
_entity_poly.pdbx_seq_one_letter_code
_entity_poly.pdbx_strand_id
1 'polypeptide(L)'
;MAYGYDLAVGRARKLAEKFGKPLRQGETSAQFKTHFEKMFRLTVVAAKYKKEKEAETHAAVDANIARLTSVRDAILANGSPTGVQTRRNIPGGAAHMAHFRAAPNSGKYVIFSDIHLTNRDNRQWLFERDNKGLYLQALAEYYGPRGYTLIENGDVEELLIFDPAAPEHQNMPTFEDIVWDEPDTWQGIIADRTLRKRAQFETIVREHGDYYQCVYDNFIARGAYYRTIGNHDTDLSSREFRDIVRNRHGFDWPTASDFVALMGPEGTVDYLICHGHQFDASCIAEHAPFTGESLSQSGGWAYEGPDRYWNHGDDGPLFLDKWLDGSKTFSNSLVHAVPAGNDQTGNAILSWLGFDLNREAAWEAIFTGNIAWEYFEHGDAPQRAMDEEVEKGVRWFKMRHMDEQKIVRGLDQQFGRNSGPTLVLGHSHEPRIRSDRGTIAERPLGPVANYLNSAAAGRFENLIWGIEIDNGAPRIISWSRDRETEEMVRTVWNDRVSNSISTLRAGRRTRHGLKNAPGFGPAVQEAINLALADH
;
A
#
# COMPACT_ATOMS: atom_id res chain seq x y z
N MET A 1 -25.28 -15.43 3.77
CA MET A 1 -24.07 -15.63 4.61
C MET A 1 -23.48 -17.04 4.47
N ALA A 2 -24.24 -18.12 4.66
CA ALA A 2 -23.71 -19.49 4.56
C ALA A 2 -22.99 -19.80 3.22
N TYR A 3 -23.58 -19.41 2.08
CA TYR A 3 -22.96 -19.60 0.76
C TYR A 3 -21.61 -18.86 0.59
N GLY A 4 -21.55 -17.58 0.99
CA GLY A 4 -20.31 -16.80 0.94
C GLY A 4 -19.23 -17.32 1.89
N TYR A 5 -19.65 -17.87 3.04
CA TYR A 5 -18.75 -18.52 3.99
C TYR A 5 -18.13 -19.79 3.40
N ASP A 6 -18.92 -20.72 2.87
CA ASP A 6 -18.40 -21.96 2.28
C ASP A 6 -17.49 -21.71 1.07
N LEU A 7 -17.84 -20.70 0.25
CA LEU A 7 -17.01 -20.26 -0.88
C LEU A 7 -15.65 -19.71 -0.40
N ALA A 8 -15.65 -18.86 0.63
CA ALA A 8 -14.43 -18.27 1.19
C ALA A 8 -13.55 -19.34 1.86
N VAL A 9 -14.14 -20.30 2.59
CA VAL A 9 -13.42 -21.47 3.15
C VAL A 9 -12.76 -22.29 2.05
N GLY A 10 -13.55 -22.63 1.02
CA GLY A 10 -13.08 -23.42 -0.12
C GLY A 10 -11.92 -22.74 -0.85
N ARG A 11 -12.00 -21.42 -1.04
CA ARG A 11 -10.94 -20.62 -1.67
C ARG A 11 -9.68 -20.54 -0.83
N ALA A 12 -9.79 -20.21 0.45
CA ALA A 12 -8.65 -20.15 1.36
C ALA A 12 -7.90 -21.50 1.42
N ARG A 13 -8.65 -22.62 1.40
CA ARG A 13 -8.05 -23.96 1.32
C ARG A 13 -7.30 -24.18 0.00
N LYS A 14 -7.93 -23.89 -1.15
CA LYS A 14 -7.28 -24.03 -2.47
C LYS A 14 -6.00 -23.20 -2.55
N LEU A 15 -6.00 -21.98 -2.02
CA LEU A 15 -4.83 -21.10 -2.00
C LEU A 15 -3.72 -21.66 -1.09
N ALA A 16 -4.07 -22.12 0.11
CA ALA A 16 -3.10 -22.75 1.01
C ALA A 16 -2.45 -24.00 0.39
N GLU A 17 -3.25 -24.87 -0.24
CA GLU A 17 -2.77 -26.05 -0.97
C GLU A 17 -1.85 -25.64 -2.13
N LYS A 18 -2.27 -24.64 -2.92
CA LYS A 18 -1.53 -24.12 -4.07
C LYS A 18 -0.16 -23.57 -3.69
N PHE A 19 -0.07 -22.80 -2.61
CA PHE A 19 1.19 -22.23 -2.14
C PHE A 19 2.06 -23.22 -1.34
N GLY A 20 1.66 -24.49 -1.22
CA GLY A 20 2.42 -25.51 -0.51
C GLY A 20 2.64 -25.20 0.97
N LYS A 21 1.86 -24.27 1.54
CA LYS A 21 1.94 -23.86 2.93
C LYS A 21 0.71 -24.43 3.67
N PRO A 22 0.86 -25.48 4.51
CA PRO A 22 -0.17 -25.73 5.51
C PRO A 22 -0.35 -24.45 6.33
N LEU A 23 -1.60 -24.08 6.62
CA LEU A 23 -1.98 -22.76 7.16
C LEU A 23 -1.30 -22.41 8.50
N ARG A 24 -0.76 -23.44 9.19
CA ARG A 24 0.49 -23.46 9.97
C ARG A 24 1.17 -24.83 9.84
N GLN A 25 2.49 -24.90 9.99
CA GLN A 25 3.19 -26.19 10.05
C GLN A 25 2.62 -27.05 11.20
N GLY A 26 2.06 -28.22 10.87
CA GLY A 26 1.45 -29.13 11.84
C GLY A 26 -0.03 -28.88 12.16
N GLU A 27 -0.69 -27.93 11.52
CA GLU A 27 -2.13 -27.68 11.71
C GLU A 27 -2.99 -28.74 10.99
N THR A 28 -3.97 -29.29 11.72
CA THR A 28 -4.97 -30.22 11.15
C THR A 28 -6.06 -29.48 10.38
N SER A 29 -6.73 -30.14 9.44
CA SER A 29 -7.86 -29.54 8.70
C SER A 29 -9.01 -29.07 9.60
N ALA A 30 -9.21 -29.71 10.76
CA ALA A 30 -10.21 -29.32 11.75
C ALA A 30 -9.81 -28.01 12.46
N GLN A 31 -8.55 -27.90 12.91
CA GLN A 31 -8.01 -26.67 13.49
C GLN A 31 -8.10 -25.50 12.50
N PHE A 32 -7.73 -25.73 11.24
CA PHE A 32 -7.88 -24.72 10.20
C PHE A 32 -9.32 -24.23 10.05
N LYS A 33 -10.30 -25.16 9.95
CA LYS A 33 -11.71 -24.78 9.83
C LYS A 33 -12.15 -23.92 11.02
N THR A 34 -11.77 -24.31 12.24
CA THR A 34 -12.08 -23.53 13.45
C THR A 34 -11.43 -22.14 13.42
N HIS A 35 -10.18 -22.04 12.98
CA HIS A 35 -9.51 -20.75 12.85
C HIS A 35 -10.16 -19.89 11.76
N PHE A 36 -10.55 -20.49 10.63
CA PHE A 36 -11.28 -19.81 9.57
C PHE A 36 -12.59 -19.22 10.08
N GLU A 37 -13.40 -20.03 10.78
CA GLU A 37 -14.67 -19.56 11.33
C GLU A 37 -14.49 -18.34 12.22
N LYS A 38 -13.46 -18.38 13.07
CA LYS A 38 -13.17 -17.30 14.02
C LYS A 38 -12.68 -16.03 13.33
N MET A 39 -11.75 -16.15 12.39
CA MET A 39 -11.25 -14.97 11.67
C MET A 39 -12.28 -14.38 10.73
N PHE A 40 -13.06 -15.22 10.04
CA PHE A 40 -14.18 -14.77 9.22
C PHE A 40 -15.22 -14.04 10.06
N ARG A 41 -15.51 -14.53 11.28
CA ARG A 41 -16.35 -13.78 12.22
C ARG A 41 -15.75 -12.42 12.52
N LEU A 42 -14.46 -12.33 12.86
CA LEU A 42 -13.78 -11.05 13.11
C LEU A 42 -13.95 -10.07 11.92
N THR A 43 -13.80 -10.55 10.68
CA THR A 43 -14.05 -9.77 9.46
C THR A 43 -15.51 -9.29 9.38
N VAL A 44 -16.48 -10.15 9.65
CA VAL A 44 -17.91 -9.79 9.67
C VAL A 44 -18.20 -8.74 10.74
N VAL A 45 -17.60 -8.89 11.93
CA VAL A 45 -17.72 -7.93 13.02
C VAL A 45 -17.14 -6.57 12.62
N ALA A 46 -15.92 -6.54 12.08
CA ALA A 46 -15.31 -5.32 11.58
C ALA A 46 -16.14 -4.64 10.46
N ALA A 47 -16.73 -5.42 9.56
CA ALA A 47 -17.62 -4.91 8.52
C ALA A 47 -18.92 -4.32 9.09
N LYS A 48 -19.51 -4.96 10.12
CA LYS A 48 -20.67 -4.44 10.84
C LYS A 48 -20.33 -3.12 11.55
N TYR A 49 -19.22 -3.07 12.27
CA TYR A 49 -18.75 -1.83 12.91
C TYR A 49 -18.59 -0.71 11.89
N LYS A 50 -17.90 -0.99 10.77
CA LYS A 50 -17.69 0.00 9.70
C LYS A 50 -19.02 0.59 9.22
N LYS A 51 -20.05 -0.25 9.05
CA LYS A 51 -21.39 0.19 8.65
C LYS A 51 -22.08 1.03 9.73
N GLU A 52 -22.02 0.62 10.99
CA GLU A 52 -22.63 1.36 12.11
C GLU A 52 -21.94 2.71 12.35
N LYS A 53 -20.64 2.78 12.06
CA LYS A 53 -19.77 3.96 12.25
C LYS A 53 -19.45 4.70 10.95
N GLU A 54 -20.20 4.43 9.89
CA GLU A 54 -19.94 5.01 8.56
C GLU A 54 -20.02 6.54 8.62
N ALA A 55 -21.09 7.10 9.18
CA ALA A 55 -21.23 8.56 9.30
C ALA A 55 -20.09 9.21 10.12
N GLU A 56 -19.68 8.59 11.23
CA GLU A 56 -18.59 9.07 12.10
C GLU A 56 -17.25 9.03 11.37
N THR A 57 -16.90 7.90 10.76
CA THR A 57 -15.65 7.72 10.02
C THR A 57 -15.54 8.66 8.81
N HIS A 58 -16.63 8.84 8.04
CA HIS A 58 -16.66 9.78 6.93
C HIS A 58 -16.53 11.24 7.39
N ALA A 59 -17.16 11.61 8.52
CA ALA A 59 -17.01 12.94 9.11
C ALA A 59 -15.59 13.20 9.61
N ALA A 60 -14.92 12.18 10.17
CA ALA A 60 -13.53 12.28 10.58
C ALA A 60 -12.58 12.44 9.37
N VAL A 61 -12.86 11.76 8.25
CA VAL A 61 -12.15 12.00 6.97
C VAL A 61 -12.37 13.43 6.49
N ASP A 62 -13.60 13.96 6.51
CA ASP A 62 -13.87 15.35 6.15
C ASP A 62 -13.09 16.34 7.03
N ALA A 63 -13.07 16.09 8.34
CA ALA A 63 -12.30 16.90 9.28
C ALA A 63 -10.80 16.87 8.97
N ASN A 64 -10.23 15.70 8.63
CA ASN A 64 -8.83 15.58 8.25
C ASN A 64 -8.51 16.32 6.95
N ILE A 65 -9.39 16.27 5.95
CA ILE A 65 -9.21 17.03 4.71
C ILE A 65 -9.27 18.54 5.00
N ALA A 66 -10.23 18.99 5.81
CA ALA A 66 -10.34 20.40 6.20
C ALA A 66 -9.11 20.90 6.98
N ARG A 67 -8.45 20.03 7.77
CA ARG A 67 -7.23 20.34 8.52
C ARG A 67 -6.00 20.57 7.66
N LEU A 68 -5.99 20.16 6.39
CA LEU A 68 -4.83 20.33 5.51
C LEU A 68 -4.34 21.78 5.41
N THR A 69 -5.27 22.75 5.48
CA THR A 69 -4.93 24.17 5.55
C THR A 69 -4.14 24.49 6.81
N SER A 70 -4.61 24.06 7.97
CA SER A 70 -3.91 24.26 9.25
C SER A 70 -2.58 23.52 9.32
N VAL A 71 -2.48 22.32 8.72
CA VAL A 71 -1.23 21.57 8.60
C VAL A 71 -0.22 22.36 7.78
N ARG A 72 -0.62 22.84 6.59
CA ARG A 72 0.22 23.70 5.74
C ARG A 72 0.67 24.94 6.50
N ASP A 73 -0.23 25.63 7.18
CA ASP A 73 0.08 26.88 7.89
C ASP A 73 1.04 26.63 9.06
N ALA A 74 0.87 25.52 9.80
CA ALA A 74 1.81 25.10 10.83
C ALA A 74 3.20 24.78 10.25
N ILE A 75 3.25 24.13 9.07
CA ILE A 75 4.49 23.86 8.36
C ILE A 75 5.13 25.17 7.89
N LEU A 76 4.38 26.15 7.38
CA LEU A 76 4.93 27.44 6.97
C LEU A 76 5.47 28.23 8.17
N ALA A 77 4.76 28.21 9.30
CA ALA A 77 5.14 28.95 10.49
C ALA A 77 6.37 28.38 11.19
N ASN A 78 6.55 27.05 11.14
CA ASN A 78 7.60 26.38 11.90
C ASN A 78 8.69 25.80 11.00
N GLY A 79 8.40 25.54 9.72
CA GLY A 79 9.24 24.93 8.69
C GLY A 79 10.51 25.72 8.44
N SER A 80 11.64 25.03 8.31
CA SER A 80 12.83 25.63 7.71
C SER A 80 13.16 24.89 6.42
N PRO A 81 13.36 25.60 5.30
CA PRO A 81 13.89 24.99 4.08
C PRO A 81 15.32 24.47 4.25
N THR A 82 16.03 24.87 5.31
CA THR A 82 17.46 24.59 5.53
C THR A 82 17.78 23.26 6.23
N GLY A 83 16.84 22.32 6.27
CA GLY A 83 17.21 20.89 6.33
C GLY A 83 17.45 20.25 7.69
N VAL A 84 17.02 20.84 8.80
CA VAL A 84 17.02 20.08 10.07
C VAL A 84 15.84 19.11 10.07
N GLN A 85 16.14 17.81 9.96
CA GLN A 85 15.16 16.70 9.99
C GLN A 85 14.47 16.49 11.36
N THR A 86 14.32 17.55 12.15
CA THR A 86 13.58 17.45 13.42
C THR A 86 12.11 17.28 13.12
N ARG A 87 11.54 16.20 13.67
CA ARG A 87 10.09 16.02 13.79
C ARG A 87 9.53 17.18 14.62
N ARG A 88 8.50 17.85 14.12
CA ARG A 88 7.86 19.01 14.77
C ARG A 88 6.38 18.75 14.99
N ASN A 89 5.83 19.33 16.05
CA ASN A 89 4.41 19.20 16.37
C ASN A 89 3.57 20.17 15.55
N ILE A 90 2.36 19.72 15.19
CA ILE A 90 1.29 20.53 14.62
C ILE A 90 0.37 20.92 15.79
N PRO A 91 0.28 22.20 16.15
CA PRO A 91 -0.57 22.64 17.26
C PRO A 91 -2.03 22.21 17.04
N GLY A 92 -2.62 21.52 18.02
CA GLY A 92 -3.98 20.99 17.91
C GLY A 92 -4.15 19.85 16.90
N GLY A 93 -3.04 19.23 16.45
CA GLY A 93 -3.07 18.10 15.52
C GLY A 93 -3.85 16.91 16.10
N ALA A 94 -4.72 16.33 15.28
CA ALA A 94 -5.40 15.08 15.59
C ALA A 94 -4.40 13.91 15.60
N ALA A 95 -4.82 12.77 16.15
CA ALA A 95 -4.06 11.53 16.00
C ALA A 95 -3.75 11.28 14.51
N HIS A 96 -2.49 10.94 14.22
CA HIS A 96 -1.94 10.72 12.88
C HIS A 96 -1.92 11.97 11.95
N MET A 97 -2.05 13.17 12.53
CA MET A 97 -1.84 14.46 11.86
C MET A 97 -1.12 15.46 12.77
N ALA A 98 -0.24 14.96 13.62
CA ALA A 98 0.35 15.74 14.71
C ALA A 98 1.80 16.12 14.45
N HIS A 99 2.47 15.51 13.46
CA HIS A 99 3.90 15.69 13.28
C HIS A 99 4.32 15.78 11.82
N PHE A 100 5.28 16.66 11.55
CA PHE A 100 5.86 16.78 10.22
C PHE A 100 7.38 16.87 10.26
N ARG A 101 7.98 16.59 9.10
CA ARG A 101 9.35 16.96 8.74
C ARG A 101 9.31 17.79 7.47
N ALA A 102 10.31 18.65 7.26
CA ALA A 102 10.41 19.48 6.06
C ALA A 102 11.76 19.29 5.35
N ALA A 103 11.76 19.42 4.04
CA ALA A 103 12.92 19.35 3.16
C ALA A 103 12.77 20.33 1.99
N PRO A 104 13.85 20.78 1.32
CA PRO A 104 13.73 21.67 0.15
C PRO A 104 13.29 20.93 -1.12
N ASN A 105 12.36 21.47 -1.89
CA ASN A 105 11.86 20.87 -3.13
C ASN A 105 12.87 20.91 -4.30
N SER A 106 13.99 21.64 -4.16
CA SER A 106 15.08 21.67 -5.14
C SER A 106 15.94 20.38 -5.15
N GLY A 107 15.65 19.42 -4.27
CA GLY A 107 16.36 18.14 -4.22
C GLY A 107 15.88 17.11 -5.25
N LYS A 108 16.45 15.91 -5.14
CA LYS A 108 15.97 14.70 -5.81
C LYS A 108 15.38 13.77 -4.77
N TYR A 109 14.15 13.34 -4.99
CA TYR A 109 13.41 12.47 -4.08
C TYR A 109 12.91 11.25 -4.81
N VAL A 110 12.94 10.10 -4.13
CA VAL A 110 12.22 8.90 -4.52
C VAL A 110 11.29 8.49 -3.40
N ILE A 111 10.04 8.21 -3.75
CA ILE A 111 8.97 7.88 -2.82
C ILE A 111 8.48 6.47 -3.14
N PHE A 112 8.57 5.59 -2.15
CA PHE A 112 8.03 4.23 -2.18
C PHE A 112 7.05 4.07 -1.02
N SER A 113 5.96 3.35 -1.23
CA SER A 113 4.95 3.05 -0.21
C SER A 113 4.65 1.57 -0.21
N ASP A 114 4.00 1.07 0.85
CA ASP A 114 3.36 -0.25 0.85
C ASP A 114 4.39 -1.34 0.49
N ILE A 115 5.48 -1.39 1.26
CA ILE A 115 6.60 -2.33 1.04
C ILE A 115 6.22 -3.73 1.53
N HIS A 116 5.41 -3.84 2.59
CA HIS A 116 5.00 -5.12 3.18
C HIS A 116 6.16 -6.03 3.64
N LEU A 117 7.12 -5.45 4.35
CA LEU A 117 8.22 -6.16 4.97
C LEU A 117 7.72 -6.96 6.19
N THR A 118 7.57 -8.27 6.00
CA THR A 118 7.14 -9.20 7.04
C THR A 118 8.24 -10.21 7.37
N ASN A 119 8.16 -10.88 8.53
CA ASN A 119 9.11 -11.93 8.90
C ASN A 119 9.06 -13.10 7.91
N ARG A 120 10.17 -13.84 7.76
CA ARG A 120 10.31 -14.90 6.74
C ARG A 120 9.36 -16.08 6.93
N ASP A 121 8.93 -16.31 8.16
CA ASP A 121 7.99 -17.37 8.49
C ASP A 121 6.54 -16.97 8.19
N ASN A 122 6.27 -15.69 7.93
CA ASN A 122 4.95 -15.19 7.62
C ASN A 122 4.47 -15.75 6.27
N ARG A 123 3.17 -16.05 6.16
CA ARG A 123 2.59 -16.48 4.88
C ARG A 123 2.61 -15.37 3.81
N GLN A 124 2.59 -14.11 4.24
CA GLN A 124 2.63 -12.88 3.43
C GLN A 124 4.06 -12.32 3.21
N TRP A 125 5.11 -13.13 3.37
CA TRP A 125 6.53 -12.77 3.10
C TRP A 125 6.87 -12.55 1.61
N LEU A 126 5.90 -12.11 0.82
CA LEU A 126 5.96 -12.01 -0.64
C LEU A 126 6.93 -10.91 -1.10
N PHE A 127 7.02 -9.79 -0.37
CA PHE A 127 8.03 -8.79 -0.66
C PHE A 127 9.45 -9.34 -0.54
N GLU A 128 9.77 -10.06 0.54
CA GLU A 128 11.09 -10.69 0.75
C GLU A 128 11.42 -11.65 -0.41
N ARG A 129 10.45 -12.49 -0.79
CA ARG A 129 10.63 -13.49 -1.85
C ARG A 129 10.88 -12.86 -3.22
N ASP A 130 10.08 -11.85 -3.58
CA ASP A 130 9.93 -11.47 -4.98
C ASP A 130 10.44 -10.07 -5.31
N ASN A 131 10.38 -9.13 -4.37
CA ASN A 131 10.59 -7.70 -4.66
C ASN A 131 11.76 -7.09 -3.91
N LYS A 132 12.16 -7.62 -2.75
CA LYS A 132 13.21 -7.04 -1.92
C LYS A 132 14.54 -6.94 -2.65
N GLY A 133 14.95 -7.99 -3.36
CA GLY A 133 16.20 -7.97 -4.12
C GLY A 133 16.21 -6.85 -5.17
N LEU A 134 15.11 -6.67 -5.90
CA LEU A 134 14.94 -5.58 -6.86
C LEU A 134 14.94 -4.20 -6.17
N TYR A 135 14.23 -4.08 -5.05
CA TYR A 135 14.14 -2.85 -4.26
C TYR A 135 15.51 -2.41 -3.74
N LEU A 136 16.24 -3.29 -3.05
CA LEU A 136 17.57 -2.99 -2.52
C LEU A 136 18.57 -2.66 -3.63
N GLN A 137 18.49 -3.35 -4.77
CA GLN A 137 19.35 -3.04 -5.90
C GLN A 137 19.03 -1.67 -6.51
N ALA A 138 17.75 -1.30 -6.66
CA ALA A 138 17.37 0.03 -7.12
C ALA A 138 17.86 1.13 -6.15
N LEU A 139 17.75 0.89 -4.84
CA LEU A 139 18.25 1.78 -3.81
C LEU A 139 19.78 1.96 -3.89
N ALA A 140 20.54 0.87 -3.90
CA ALA A 140 21.99 0.88 -3.81
C ALA A 140 22.69 1.24 -5.13
N GLU A 141 22.16 0.84 -6.29
CA GLU A 141 22.84 1.02 -7.58
C GLU A 141 22.30 2.22 -8.37
N TYR A 142 21.04 2.59 -8.15
CA TYR A 142 20.43 3.72 -8.83
C TYR A 142 20.35 4.97 -7.96
N TYR A 143 19.53 4.93 -6.90
CA TYR A 143 19.13 6.12 -6.16
C TYR A 143 20.23 6.67 -5.24
N GLY A 144 20.86 5.83 -4.42
CA GLY A 144 21.93 6.20 -3.50
C GLY A 144 23.07 6.95 -4.21
N PRO A 145 23.72 6.35 -5.23
CA PRO A 145 24.82 6.99 -5.97
C PRO A 145 24.44 8.26 -6.72
N ARG A 146 23.15 8.45 -7.04
CA ARG A 146 22.65 9.63 -7.77
C ARG A 146 22.21 10.76 -6.84
N GLY A 147 22.41 10.61 -5.53
CA GLY A 147 22.10 11.64 -4.54
C GLY A 147 20.61 11.87 -4.33
N TYR A 148 19.79 10.84 -4.54
CA TYR A 148 18.38 10.90 -4.17
C TYR A 148 18.22 10.82 -2.65
N THR A 149 17.20 11.51 -2.17
CA THR A 149 16.61 11.32 -0.84
C THR A 149 15.50 10.29 -0.94
N LEU A 150 15.54 9.28 -0.07
CA LEU A 150 14.50 8.27 0.03
C LEU A 150 13.38 8.73 0.98
N ILE A 151 12.14 8.58 0.56
CA ILE A 151 10.94 8.74 1.40
C ILE A 151 10.18 7.41 1.38
N GLU A 152 10.19 6.70 2.50
CA GLU A 152 9.32 5.53 2.71
C GLU A 152 7.96 6.01 3.24
N ASN A 153 6.95 6.01 2.38
CA ASN A 153 5.67 6.64 2.60
C ASN A 153 4.66 5.73 3.33
N GLY A 154 5.03 5.18 4.48
CA GLY A 154 4.15 4.35 5.32
C GLY A 154 3.92 2.94 4.78
N ASP A 155 3.27 2.13 5.62
CA ASP A 155 3.02 0.69 5.45
C ASP A 155 4.24 -0.07 4.90
N VAL A 156 5.37 0.10 5.61
CA VAL A 156 6.46 -0.88 5.48
C VAL A 156 6.08 -2.18 6.19
N GLU A 157 5.09 -2.14 7.10
CA GLU A 157 4.35 -3.28 7.65
C GLU A 157 5.12 -4.18 8.60
N GLU A 158 6.13 -3.59 9.22
CA GLU A 158 6.95 -4.26 10.20
C GLU A 158 6.13 -4.59 11.47
N LEU A 159 4.98 -3.93 11.65
CA LEU A 159 4.12 -4.04 12.82
C LEU A 159 2.77 -4.74 12.57
N LEU A 160 2.53 -5.23 11.35
CA LEU A 160 1.26 -5.85 11.00
C LEU A 160 1.17 -7.30 11.48
N ILE A 161 0.22 -7.60 12.37
CA ILE A 161 -0.02 -8.95 12.87
C ILE A 161 -1.04 -9.67 11.99
N PHE A 162 -0.57 -10.39 10.97
CA PHE A 162 -1.43 -11.17 10.07
C PHE A 162 -2.04 -12.42 10.71
N ASP A 163 -1.29 -13.08 11.60
CA ASP A 163 -1.62 -14.41 12.07
C ASP A 163 -2.19 -14.40 13.50
N PRO A 164 -3.37 -14.99 13.74
CA PRO A 164 -3.98 -14.96 15.06
C PRO A 164 -3.26 -15.89 16.07
N ALA A 165 -3.13 -15.53 17.34
CA ALA A 165 -2.50 -16.42 18.33
C ALA A 165 -3.51 -17.35 19.00
N ALA A 166 -3.07 -18.53 19.47
CA ALA A 166 -3.96 -19.47 20.18
C ALA A 166 -4.75 -18.85 21.37
N PRO A 167 -4.20 -17.93 22.18
CA PRO A 167 -4.95 -17.21 23.21
C PRO A 167 -6.03 -16.27 22.65
N GLU A 168 -5.77 -15.63 21.52
CA GLU A 168 -6.72 -14.79 20.79
C GLU A 168 -7.98 -15.59 20.42
N HIS A 169 -7.84 -16.91 20.23
CA HIS A 169 -8.94 -17.78 19.86
C HIS A 169 -9.88 -18.11 21.01
N GLN A 170 -9.42 -18.04 22.26
CA GLN A 170 -10.21 -18.38 23.44
C GLN A 170 -11.11 -17.22 23.88
N ASN A 171 -10.73 -16.00 23.54
CA ASN A 171 -11.41 -14.77 23.96
C ASN A 171 -12.26 -14.12 22.86
N MET A 172 -12.43 -14.77 21.69
CA MET A 172 -13.27 -14.24 20.63
C MET A 172 -14.76 -14.38 20.98
N PRO A 173 -15.55 -13.28 20.99
CA PRO A 173 -16.98 -13.33 21.30
C PRO A 173 -17.76 -14.18 20.30
N THR A 174 -18.88 -14.76 20.72
CA THR A 174 -19.84 -15.35 19.77
C THR A 174 -20.61 -14.25 19.04
N PHE A 175 -21.28 -14.57 17.92
CA PHE A 175 -22.05 -13.59 17.15
C PHE A 175 -23.17 -12.94 17.97
N GLU A 176 -23.68 -13.65 18.97
CA GLU A 176 -24.76 -13.20 19.88
C GLU A 176 -24.22 -12.38 21.07
N ASP A 177 -22.92 -12.49 21.39
CA ASP A 177 -22.27 -11.82 22.54
C ASP A 177 -21.63 -10.47 22.18
N ILE A 178 -21.71 -10.01 20.93
CA ILE A 178 -21.08 -8.74 20.53
C ILE A 178 -21.93 -7.58 21.04
N VAL A 179 -21.64 -7.17 22.28
CA VAL A 179 -22.05 -5.89 22.83
C VAL A 179 -20.86 -4.94 22.65
N TRP A 180 -20.98 -4.00 21.73
CA TRP A 180 -19.90 -3.05 21.38
C TRP A 180 -19.46 -2.17 22.56
N ASP A 181 -20.38 -1.95 23.50
CA ASP A 181 -20.15 -1.15 24.70
C ASP A 181 -19.54 -1.97 25.84
N GLU A 182 -19.32 -3.29 25.66
CA GLU A 182 -18.58 -4.12 26.60
C GLU A 182 -17.10 -4.18 26.19
N PRO A 183 -16.22 -3.42 26.88
CA PRO A 183 -14.85 -3.19 26.44
C PRO A 183 -13.98 -4.45 26.39
N ASP A 184 -14.37 -5.49 27.13
CA ASP A 184 -13.46 -6.55 27.54
C ASP A 184 -13.06 -7.52 26.41
N THR A 185 -13.84 -7.64 25.33
CA THR A 185 -13.55 -8.61 24.25
C THR A 185 -12.60 -8.04 23.20
N TRP A 186 -12.89 -6.84 22.67
CA TRP A 186 -12.08 -6.22 21.62
C TRP A 186 -10.78 -5.61 22.15
N GLN A 187 -10.82 -5.04 23.36
CA GLN A 187 -9.61 -4.53 24.01
C GLN A 187 -8.61 -5.64 24.31
N GLY A 188 -9.10 -6.85 24.63
CA GLY A 188 -8.25 -8.04 24.80
C GLY A 188 -7.48 -8.42 23.52
N ILE A 189 -8.15 -8.41 22.36
CA ILE A 189 -7.51 -8.69 21.06
C ILE A 189 -6.50 -7.59 20.70
N ILE A 190 -6.88 -6.32 20.83
CA ILE A 190 -5.98 -5.20 20.53
C ILE A 190 -4.76 -5.23 21.46
N ALA A 191 -4.95 -5.49 22.76
CA ALA A 191 -3.86 -5.58 23.72
C ALA A 191 -2.90 -6.74 23.42
N ASP A 192 -3.41 -7.94 23.11
CA ASP A 192 -2.58 -9.09 22.70
C ASP A 192 -1.76 -8.76 21.45
N ARG A 193 -2.40 -8.21 20.41
CA ARG A 193 -1.72 -7.83 19.17
C ARG A 193 -0.66 -6.76 19.41
N THR A 194 -0.96 -5.77 20.24
CA THR A 194 -0.02 -4.70 20.63
C THR A 194 1.23 -5.27 21.30
N LEU A 195 1.07 -6.23 22.22
CA LEU A 195 2.20 -6.93 22.85
C LEU A 195 3.04 -7.70 21.83
N ARG A 196 2.41 -8.30 20.81
CA ARG A 196 3.09 -9.08 19.78
C ARG A 196 3.83 -8.22 18.75
N LYS A 197 3.39 -6.99 18.49
CA LYS A 197 4.05 -6.07 17.54
C LYS A 197 5.54 -5.93 17.82
N ARG A 198 5.91 -5.75 19.09
CA ARG A 198 7.30 -5.62 19.52
C ARG A 198 8.14 -6.84 19.17
N ALA A 199 7.67 -8.03 19.53
CA ALA A 199 8.39 -9.28 19.27
C ALA A 199 8.51 -9.59 17.75
N GLN A 200 7.47 -9.26 16.98
CA GLN A 200 7.51 -9.35 15.53
C GLN A 200 8.54 -8.39 14.95
N PHE A 201 8.53 -7.13 15.40
CA PHE A 201 9.47 -6.12 14.93
C PHE A 201 10.93 -6.51 15.24
N GLU A 202 11.22 -7.00 16.44
CA GLU A 202 12.55 -7.53 16.80
C GLU A 202 12.99 -8.65 15.84
N THR A 203 12.05 -9.51 15.43
CA THR A 203 12.30 -10.59 14.48
C THR A 203 12.58 -10.05 13.08
N ILE A 204 11.78 -9.11 12.59
CA ILE A 204 11.97 -8.48 11.27
C ILE A 204 13.31 -7.72 11.23
N VAL A 205 13.60 -6.90 12.24
CA VAL A 205 14.87 -6.18 12.34
C VAL A 205 16.06 -7.14 12.31
N ARG A 206 15.94 -8.30 12.95
CA ARG A 206 16.97 -9.34 12.95
C ARG A 206 17.14 -9.99 11.57
N GLU A 207 16.04 -10.33 10.89
CA GLU A 207 16.03 -11.11 9.66
C GLU A 207 16.35 -10.30 8.41
N HIS A 208 15.98 -9.02 8.40
CA HIS A 208 16.15 -8.11 7.27
C HIS A 208 17.27 -7.10 7.51
N GLY A 209 18.35 -7.50 8.19
CA GLY A 209 19.49 -6.61 8.47
C GLY A 209 20.11 -5.98 7.22
N ASP A 210 20.10 -6.70 6.10
CA ASP A 210 20.50 -6.20 4.78
C ASP A 210 19.67 -5.02 4.29
N TYR A 211 18.36 -5.01 4.56
CA TYR A 211 17.48 -3.88 4.27
C TYR A 211 17.88 -2.65 5.08
N TYR A 212 17.95 -2.76 6.40
CA TYR A 212 18.27 -1.62 7.27
C TYR A 212 19.68 -1.08 6.96
N GLN A 213 20.64 -1.96 6.71
CA GLN A 213 22.00 -1.58 6.34
C GLN A 213 22.02 -0.85 4.99
N CYS A 214 21.35 -1.38 3.97
CA CYS A 214 21.27 -0.74 2.66
C CYS A 214 20.66 0.66 2.73
N VAL A 215 19.56 0.82 3.47
CA VAL A 215 18.92 2.12 3.69
C VAL A 215 19.83 3.07 4.48
N TYR A 216 20.53 2.55 5.49
CA TYR A 216 21.46 3.35 6.29
C TYR A 216 22.62 3.89 5.45
N ASP A 217 23.34 3.00 4.77
CA ASP A 217 24.54 3.33 3.99
C ASP A 217 24.22 4.28 2.84
N ASN A 218 23.08 4.06 2.18
CA ASN A 218 22.70 4.85 1.01
C ASN A 218 21.94 6.13 1.36
N PHE A 219 21.29 6.26 2.51
CA PHE A 219 20.40 7.41 2.75
C PHE A 219 20.56 8.03 4.13
N ILE A 220 20.39 7.26 5.21
CA ILE A 220 20.36 7.81 6.57
C ILE A 220 21.71 8.43 6.95
N ALA A 221 22.84 7.76 6.64
CA ALA A 221 24.18 8.25 6.96
C ALA A 221 24.49 9.62 6.33
N ARG A 222 23.76 9.99 5.27
CA ARG A 222 23.91 11.27 4.54
C ARG A 222 22.81 12.29 4.87
N GLY A 223 21.90 11.97 5.80
CA GLY A 223 20.74 12.82 6.10
C GLY A 223 19.72 12.90 4.96
N ALA A 224 19.66 11.87 4.10
CA ALA A 224 18.84 11.82 2.89
C ALA A 224 17.71 10.78 2.99
N TYR A 225 17.10 10.64 4.16
CA TYR A 225 16.01 9.70 4.43
C TYR A 225 14.88 10.35 5.22
N TYR A 226 13.64 10.06 4.82
CA TYR A 226 12.43 10.37 5.57
C TYR A 226 11.50 9.15 5.57
N ARG A 227 10.65 9.07 6.60
CA ARG A 227 9.63 8.04 6.69
C ARG A 227 8.33 8.62 7.22
N THR A 228 7.21 8.25 6.60
CA THR A 228 5.88 8.57 7.12
C THR A 228 5.26 7.37 7.84
N ILE A 229 4.26 7.65 8.68
CA ILE A 229 3.46 6.64 9.37
C ILE A 229 2.38 6.14 8.41
N GLY A 230 2.30 4.82 8.24
CA GLY A 230 1.13 4.14 7.68
C GLY A 230 0.16 3.64 8.77
N ASN A 231 -0.98 3.10 8.38
CA ASN A 231 -2.03 2.62 9.31
C ASN A 231 -1.52 1.57 10.28
N HIS A 232 -0.53 0.77 9.89
CA HIS A 232 0.02 -0.26 10.75
C HIS A 232 1.27 0.18 11.53
N ASP A 233 1.86 1.32 11.15
CA ASP A 233 3.19 1.77 11.54
C ASP A 233 3.19 2.80 12.68
N THR A 234 2.06 2.98 13.37
CA THR A 234 1.85 4.06 14.36
C THR A 234 2.90 4.06 15.48
N ASP A 235 3.29 2.88 15.95
CA ASP A 235 4.26 2.71 17.05
C ASP A 235 5.70 3.05 16.63
N LEU A 236 5.99 3.17 15.33
CA LEU A 236 7.30 3.58 14.79
C LEU A 236 7.60 5.07 15.00
N SER A 237 6.61 5.82 15.48
CA SER A 237 6.81 7.16 16.00
C SER A 237 7.50 7.19 17.37
N SER A 238 7.51 6.06 18.08
CA SER A 238 8.06 5.96 19.43
C SER A 238 9.58 5.73 19.44
N ARG A 239 10.20 6.03 20.58
CA ARG A 239 11.63 5.74 20.79
C ARG A 239 11.90 4.25 20.92
N GLU A 240 10.96 3.47 21.45
CA GLU A 240 11.14 2.05 21.74
C GLU A 240 11.51 1.26 20.48
N PHE A 241 10.74 1.42 19.40
CA PHE A 241 10.99 0.70 18.15
C PHE A 241 12.29 1.13 17.47
N ARG A 242 12.68 2.40 17.59
CA ARG A 242 13.99 2.88 17.11
C ARG A 242 15.14 2.27 17.88
N ASP A 243 14.98 2.14 19.19
CA ASP A 243 16.01 1.58 20.06
C ASP A 243 16.24 0.09 19.71
N ILE A 244 15.25 -0.65 19.21
CA ILE A 244 15.42 -2.02 18.68
C ILE A 244 16.39 -2.03 17.49
N VAL A 245 16.18 -1.17 16.48
CA VAL A 245 17.08 -1.08 15.31
C VAL A 245 18.49 -0.68 15.75
N ARG A 246 18.60 0.34 16.61
CA ARG A 246 19.90 0.80 17.13
C ARG A 246 20.64 -0.29 17.90
N ASN A 247 19.95 -0.98 18.81
CA ASN A 247 20.57 -2.02 19.62
C ASN A 247 21.01 -3.22 18.76
N ARG A 248 20.30 -3.49 17.66
CA ARG A 248 20.62 -4.61 16.76
C ARG A 248 21.74 -4.30 15.78
N HIS A 249 21.71 -3.14 15.14
CA HIS A 249 22.57 -2.81 14.00
C HIS A 249 23.59 -1.69 14.28
N GLY A 250 23.50 -1.03 15.45
CA GLY A 250 24.50 -0.05 15.89
C GLY A 250 24.34 1.36 15.33
N PHE A 251 23.24 1.67 14.62
CA PHE A 251 22.97 3.00 14.08
C PHE A 251 21.60 3.56 14.49
N ASP A 252 21.50 4.88 14.56
CA ASP A 252 20.24 5.56 14.87
C ASP A 252 19.27 5.51 13.68
N TRP A 253 18.12 4.86 13.89
CA TRP A 253 17.02 4.88 12.93
C TRP A 253 16.16 6.15 13.13
N PRO A 254 15.73 6.87 12.08
CA PRO A 254 14.86 8.04 12.23
C PRO A 254 13.44 7.70 12.72
N THR A 255 12.81 8.58 13.50
CA THR A 255 11.36 8.50 13.81
C THR A 255 10.52 8.75 12.56
N ALA A 256 9.47 7.96 12.39
CA ALA A 256 8.43 8.27 11.41
C ALA A 256 7.66 9.55 11.82
N SER A 257 7.19 10.29 10.83
CA SER A 257 6.30 11.46 11.00
C SER A 257 4.97 11.26 10.29
N ASP A 258 3.94 12.03 10.63
CA ASP A 258 2.66 11.95 9.92
C ASP A 258 2.81 12.52 8.49
N PHE A 259 3.61 13.58 8.35
CA PHE A 259 3.87 14.25 7.08
C PHE A 259 5.36 14.45 6.78
N VAL A 260 5.69 14.47 5.49
CA VAL A 260 6.91 15.09 4.96
C VAL A 260 6.48 16.20 4.01
N ALA A 261 6.98 17.42 4.24
CA ALA A 261 6.70 18.58 3.42
C ALA A 261 7.92 18.93 2.56
N LEU A 262 7.74 19.10 1.25
CA LEU A 262 8.77 19.66 0.38
C LEU A 262 8.49 21.15 0.17
N MET A 263 9.43 21.97 0.64
CA MET A 263 9.32 23.43 0.67
C MET A 263 9.86 24.04 -0.63
N GLY A 264 9.08 24.89 -1.27
CA GLY A 264 9.51 25.67 -2.42
C GLY A 264 10.54 26.75 -2.04
N PRO A 265 11.27 27.31 -3.03
CA PRO A 265 12.28 28.34 -2.80
C PRO A 265 11.70 29.64 -2.22
N GLU A 266 10.41 29.91 -2.46
CA GLU A 266 9.69 31.08 -1.95
C GLU A 266 9.10 30.86 -0.54
N GLY A 267 9.47 29.75 0.11
CA GLY A 267 8.92 29.39 1.41
C GLY A 267 7.50 28.81 1.33
N THR A 268 7.05 28.39 0.16
CA THR A 268 5.77 27.67 -0.05
C THR A 268 5.89 26.20 0.36
N VAL A 269 4.76 25.53 0.59
CA VAL A 269 4.71 24.06 0.65
C VAL A 269 4.28 23.57 -0.73
N ASP A 270 5.22 22.99 -1.48
CA ASP A 270 4.95 22.52 -2.84
C ASP A 270 4.39 21.09 -2.84
N TYR A 271 4.85 20.26 -1.90
CA TYR A 271 4.37 18.90 -1.70
C TYR A 271 4.08 18.62 -0.24
N LEU A 272 2.99 17.90 0.01
CA LEU A 272 2.67 17.30 1.31
C LEU A 272 2.54 15.79 1.11
N ILE A 273 3.42 15.03 1.75
CA ILE A 273 3.54 13.58 1.58
C ILE A 273 3.09 12.90 2.87
N CYS A 274 2.12 12.00 2.77
CA CYS A 274 1.69 11.11 3.85
C CYS A 274 1.15 9.80 3.25
N HIS A 275 0.95 8.78 4.08
CA HIS A 275 0.59 7.47 3.56
C HIS A 275 -0.81 7.44 2.92
N GLY A 276 -1.82 8.05 3.54
CA GLY A 276 -3.18 8.15 2.98
C GLY A 276 -4.26 7.55 3.87
N HIS A 277 -3.90 6.71 4.84
CA HIS A 277 -4.84 6.19 5.84
C HIS A 277 -5.53 7.30 6.66
N GLN A 278 -4.95 8.51 6.69
CA GLN A 278 -5.57 9.72 7.24
C GLN A 278 -6.90 10.10 6.55
N PHE A 279 -7.14 9.60 5.34
CA PHE A 279 -8.29 9.94 4.49
C PHE A 279 -9.11 8.72 4.06
N ASP A 280 -8.86 7.55 4.65
CA ASP A 280 -9.66 6.35 4.44
C ASP A 280 -10.54 6.12 5.68
N ALA A 281 -11.85 6.07 5.49
CA ALA A 281 -12.82 5.84 6.55
C ALA A 281 -12.57 4.52 7.30
N SER A 282 -11.94 3.55 6.65
CA SER A 282 -11.56 2.27 7.25
C SER A 282 -10.27 2.36 8.06
N CYS A 283 -9.38 3.32 7.78
CA CYS A 283 -8.02 3.32 8.35
C CYS A 283 -7.70 4.61 9.13
N ILE A 284 -8.71 5.42 9.41
CA ILE A 284 -8.58 6.60 10.25
C ILE A 284 -8.28 6.20 11.69
N ALA A 285 -7.34 6.89 12.33
CA ALA A 285 -6.70 6.48 13.59
C ALA A 285 -7.65 5.95 14.66
N GLU A 286 -8.76 6.65 14.88
CA GLU A 286 -9.74 6.37 15.94
C GLU A 286 -10.50 5.05 15.70
N HIS A 287 -10.65 4.65 14.43
CA HIS A 287 -11.44 3.49 14.03
C HIS A 287 -10.61 2.35 13.44
N ALA A 288 -9.37 2.62 13.01
CA ALA A 288 -8.51 1.67 12.32
C ALA A 288 -8.36 0.32 13.07
N PRO A 289 -8.15 0.29 14.41
CA PRO A 289 -8.05 -0.98 15.14
C PRO A 289 -9.33 -1.85 15.06
N PHE A 290 -10.49 -1.24 14.82
CA PHE A 290 -11.80 -1.89 14.78
C PHE A 290 -12.26 -2.23 13.36
N THR A 291 -11.75 -1.51 12.36
CA THR A 291 -12.13 -1.66 10.95
C THR A 291 -10.94 -2.07 10.09
N GLY A 292 -10.21 -1.12 9.51
CA GLY A 292 -9.18 -1.35 8.49
C GLY A 292 -8.09 -2.29 8.97
N GLU A 293 -7.54 -2.08 10.15
CA GLU A 293 -6.51 -3.00 10.66
C GLU A 293 -7.08 -4.37 10.92
N SER A 294 -8.28 -4.44 11.51
CA SER A 294 -8.95 -5.71 11.74
C SER A 294 -9.28 -6.42 10.43
N LEU A 295 -9.69 -5.72 9.37
CA LEU A 295 -9.97 -6.27 8.04
C LEU A 295 -8.70 -6.73 7.33
N SER A 296 -7.61 -5.96 7.37
CA SER A 296 -6.31 -6.35 6.84
C SER A 296 -5.75 -7.57 7.56
N GLN A 297 -5.75 -7.56 8.90
CA GLN A 297 -5.26 -8.64 9.75
C GLN A 297 -6.15 -9.89 9.68
N SER A 298 -7.48 -9.73 9.51
CA SER A 298 -8.44 -10.84 9.41
C SER A 298 -8.77 -11.28 7.99
N GLY A 299 -8.35 -10.55 6.97
CA GLY A 299 -8.42 -10.99 5.58
C GLY A 299 -7.11 -11.63 5.16
N GLY A 300 -5.98 -11.00 5.52
CA GLY A 300 -4.66 -11.33 4.99
C GLY A 300 -4.22 -12.76 5.28
N TRP A 301 -4.64 -13.35 6.39
CA TRP A 301 -4.34 -14.75 6.69
C TRP A 301 -4.96 -15.74 5.68
N ALA A 302 -6.08 -15.38 5.03
CA ALA A 302 -6.73 -16.16 3.98
C ALA A 302 -6.26 -15.77 2.57
N TYR A 303 -5.22 -14.91 2.46
CA TYR A 303 -4.83 -14.21 1.24
C TYR A 303 -5.95 -13.35 0.64
N GLU A 304 -6.96 -13.01 1.44
CA GLU A 304 -8.03 -12.10 1.09
C GLU A 304 -7.78 -10.73 1.78
N GLY A 305 -8.55 -9.70 1.45
CA GLY A 305 -8.39 -8.36 2.04
C GLY A 305 -7.80 -7.31 1.08
N PRO A 306 -7.47 -6.09 1.55
CA PRO A 306 -6.84 -5.05 0.74
C PRO A 306 -5.40 -5.42 0.35
N ASP A 307 -4.83 -6.38 1.06
CA ASP A 307 -3.42 -6.78 1.08
C ASP A 307 -3.04 -7.86 0.06
N ARG A 308 -3.67 -7.84 -1.11
CA ARG A 308 -3.49 -8.88 -2.13
C ARG A 308 -2.17 -8.73 -2.87
N TYR A 309 -1.68 -9.84 -3.39
CA TYR A 309 -0.44 -9.91 -4.14
C TYR A 309 -0.65 -10.51 -5.52
N TRP A 310 -0.18 -9.84 -6.56
CA TRP A 310 -0.29 -10.27 -7.95
C TRP A 310 1.02 -10.87 -8.43
N ASN A 311 0.97 -12.07 -9.02
CA ASN A 311 2.17 -12.83 -9.38
C ASN A 311 2.03 -13.54 -10.75
N HIS A 312 3.14 -13.71 -11.46
CA HIS A 312 3.20 -14.29 -12.81
C HIS A 312 2.74 -15.75 -12.86
N GLY A 313 2.94 -16.53 -11.79
CA GLY A 313 2.54 -17.94 -11.76
C GLY A 313 1.03 -18.12 -11.73
N ASP A 314 0.36 -17.30 -10.94
CA ASP A 314 -1.03 -17.47 -10.55
C ASP A 314 -1.98 -16.61 -11.36
N ASP A 315 -1.55 -15.37 -11.61
CA ASP A 315 -2.23 -14.40 -12.45
C ASP A 315 -1.88 -14.63 -13.93
N GLY A 316 -1.21 -15.73 -14.25
CA GLY A 316 -0.87 -16.11 -15.61
C GLY A 316 0.40 -15.43 -16.13
N PRO A 317 1.15 -16.13 -17.00
CA PRO A 317 2.59 -15.91 -17.21
C PRO A 317 3.00 -14.54 -17.76
N LEU A 318 2.04 -13.71 -18.18
CA LEU A 318 2.27 -12.43 -18.86
C LEU A 318 1.40 -11.28 -18.31
N PHE A 319 0.77 -11.45 -17.13
CA PHE A 319 -0.15 -10.44 -16.59
C PHE A 319 0.50 -9.05 -16.50
N LEU A 320 1.64 -8.97 -15.80
CA LEU A 320 2.37 -7.72 -15.60
C LEU A 320 3.12 -7.29 -16.86
N ASP A 321 3.51 -8.24 -17.70
CA ASP A 321 4.28 -7.98 -18.93
C ASP A 321 3.50 -7.09 -19.89
N LYS A 322 2.17 -7.28 -19.99
CA LYS A 322 1.29 -6.43 -20.81
C LYS A 322 1.28 -4.97 -20.34
N TRP A 323 1.39 -4.72 -19.04
CA TRP A 323 1.50 -3.35 -18.53
C TRP A 323 2.90 -2.79 -18.79
N LEU A 324 3.94 -3.59 -18.55
CA LEU A 324 5.35 -3.20 -18.69
C LEU A 324 5.77 -2.95 -20.15
N ASP A 325 5.21 -3.66 -21.12
CA ASP A 325 5.43 -3.44 -22.55
C ASP A 325 4.51 -2.35 -23.15
N GLY A 326 3.52 -1.91 -22.38
CA GLY A 326 2.57 -0.87 -22.75
C GLY A 326 1.50 -1.33 -23.75
N SER A 327 1.28 -2.63 -23.91
CA SER A 327 0.15 -3.20 -24.67
C SER A 327 -1.17 -3.07 -23.90
N LYS A 328 -1.11 -3.12 -22.56
CA LYS A 328 -2.19 -2.79 -21.64
C LYS A 328 -1.87 -1.48 -20.92
N THR A 329 -2.89 -0.68 -20.67
CA THR A 329 -2.79 0.54 -19.87
C THR A 329 -3.32 0.31 -18.46
N PHE A 330 -2.91 1.18 -17.54
CA PHE A 330 -3.40 1.19 -16.17
C PHE A 330 -4.38 2.36 -16.00
N SER A 331 -5.46 2.20 -15.22
CA SER A 331 -6.44 3.28 -15.02
C SER A 331 -5.81 4.45 -14.26
N ASN A 332 -6.03 5.67 -14.74
CA ASN A 332 -5.53 6.90 -14.11
C ASN A 332 -6.68 7.85 -13.78
N SER A 333 -7.78 7.29 -13.30
CA SER A 333 -8.97 8.04 -12.88
C SER A 333 -9.06 8.02 -11.36
N LEU A 334 -9.48 9.14 -10.77
CA LEU A 334 -9.83 9.18 -9.36
C LEU A 334 -11.04 8.29 -9.10
N VAL A 335 -10.96 7.52 -8.02
CA VAL A 335 -11.99 6.54 -7.65
C VAL A 335 -12.86 7.07 -6.51
N HIS A 336 -14.07 6.54 -6.41
CA HIS A 336 -15.03 6.88 -5.37
C HIS A 336 -15.18 5.67 -4.44
N ALA A 337 -15.34 5.87 -3.14
CA ALA A 337 -15.56 4.73 -2.23
C ALA A 337 -16.98 4.14 -2.37
N VAL A 338 -17.95 4.95 -2.81
CA VAL A 338 -19.35 4.55 -3.01
C VAL A 338 -19.65 4.44 -4.52
N PRO A 339 -20.29 3.37 -5.01
CA PRO A 339 -20.66 3.26 -6.42
C PRO A 339 -21.50 4.46 -6.90
N ALA A 340 -21.41 4.81 -8.18
CA ALA A 340 -22.18 5.88 -8.77
C ALA A 340 -23.69 5.51 -8.83
N GLY A 341 -24.42 5.80 -7.75
CA GLY A 341 -25.87 5.59 -7.66
C GLY A 341 -26.33 5.46 -6.21
N ASN A 342 -27.32 6.28 -5.82
CA ASN A 342 -27.90 6.36 -4.46
C ASN A 342 -28.01 5.01 -3.76
N ASP A 343 -27.44 4.90 -2.55
CA ASP A 343 -27.60 3.87 -1.51
C ASP A 343 -28.51 2.68 -1.89
N GLN A 344 -28.05 1.88 -2.86
CA GLN A 344 -28.81 0.73 -3.34
C GLN A 344 -28.60 -0.50 -2.46
N THR A 345 -27.88 -0.40 -1.35
CA THR A 345 -27.55 -1.52 -0.47
C THR A 345 -28.80 -2.27 0.00
N GLY A 346 -29.90 -1.55 0.26
CA GLY A 346 -31.20 -2.12 0.61
C GLY A 346 -31.94 -2.77 -0.57
N ASN A 347 -31.75 -2.26 -1.80
CA ASN A 347 -32.37 -2.79 -3.00
C ASN A 347 -31.57 -3.95 -3.61
N ALA A 348 -30.24 -3.94 -3.50
CA ALA A 348 -29.33 -4.88 -4.15
C ALA A 348 -29.48 -6.33 -3.65
N ILE A 349 -29.77 -6.49 -2.35
CA ILE A 349 -30.02 -7.81 -1.74
C ILE A 349 -31.39 -8.38 -2.17
N LEU A 350 -32.40 -7.52 -2.36
CA LEU A 350 -33.73 -7.92 -2.82
C LEU A 350 -33.83 -8.06 -4.36
N SER A 351 -32.94 -7.41 -5.12
CA SER A 351 -32.95 -7.39 -6.59
C SER A 351 -31.88 -8.26 -7.25
N TRP A 352 -31.20 -9.16 -6.52
CA TRP A 352 -30.28 -10.14 -7.09
C TRP A 352 -30.92 -10.99 -8.21
N LEU A 353 -32.26 -11.08 -8.22
CA LEU A 353 -33.07 -11.73 -9.26
C LEU A 353 -33.24 -10.91 -10.57
N GLY A 354 -32.65 -9.72 -10.70
CA GLY A 354 -32.86 -8.85 -11.86
C GLY A 354 -31.67 -8.00 -12.31
N PHE A 355 -30.48 -8.15 -11.73
CA PHE A 355 -29.29 -7.47 -12.25
C PHE A 355 -28.74 -8.17 -13.48
N ASP A 356 -28.37 -7.37 -14.49
CA ASP A 356 -27.45 -7.83 -15.51
C ASP A 356 -26.03 -7.81 -14.95
N LEU A 357 -25.58 -8.95 -14.43
CA LEU A 357 -24.23 -9.12 -13.87
C LEU A 357 -23.11 -8.99 -14.93
N ASN A 358 -23.44 -8.81 -16.21
CA ASN A 358 -22.46 -8.42 -17.24
C ASN A 358 -22.13 -6.92 -17.19
N ARG A 359 -22.68 -6.15 -16.25
CA ARG A 359 -22.37 -4.73 -16.08
C ARG A 359 -21.52 -4.49 -14.83
N GLU A 360 -20.48 -3.67 -14.97
CA GLU A 360 -19.56 -3.32 -13.87
C GLU A 360 -20.33 -2.78 -12.66
N ALA A 361 -21.25 -1.85 -12.91
CA ALA A 361 -22.07 -1.21 -11.88
C ALA A 361 -22.91 -2.20 -11.06
N ALA A 362 -23.29 -3.37 -11.61
CA ALA A 362 -24.03 -4.38 -10.86
C ALA A 362 -23.14 -5.01 -9.78
N TRP A 363 -21.91 -5.36 -10.13
CA TRP A 363 -20.93 -5.92 -9.20
C TRP A 363 -20.43 -4.87 -8.19
N GLU A 364 -20.17 -3.65 -8.64
CA GLU A 364 -19.78 -2.56 -7.75
C GLU A 364 -20.89 -2.24 -6.73
N ALA A 365 -22.17 -2.33 -7.13
CA ALA A 365 -23.30 -2.20 -6.20
C ALA A 365 -23.36 -3.35 -5.19
N ILE A 366 -23.07 -4.59 -5.60
CA ILE A 366 -23.02 -5.77 -4.71
C ILE A 366 -21.90 -5.61 -3.67
N PHE A 367 -20.72 -5.15 -4.10
CA PHE A 367 -19.55 -5.01 -3.23
C PHE A 367 -19.43 -3.64 -2.57
N THR A 368 -20.37 -2.73 -2.84
CA THR A 368 -20.41 -1.37 -2.28
C THR A 368 -19.12 -0.58 -2.48
N GLY A 369 -18.48 -0.72 -3.65
CA GLY A 369 -17.24 -0.02 -3.95
C GLY A 369 -16.76 -0.21 -5.39
N ASN A 370 -15.85 0.66 -5.83
CA ASN A 370 -15.27 0.54 -7.17
C ASN A 370 -14.36 -0.69 -7.28
N ILE A 371 -14.43 -1.39 -8.41
CA ILE A 371 -13.61 -2.56 -8.69
C ILE A 371 -12.53 -2.18 -9.71
N ALA A 372 -11.30 -2.67 -9.50
CA ALA A 372 -10.20 -2.46 -10.45
C ALA A 372 -10.33 -3.42 -11.65
N TRP A 373 -11.33 -3.20 -12.50
CA TRP A 373 -11.64 -4.04 -13.66
C TRP A 373 -10.45 -4.21 -14.62
N GLU A 374 -9.54 -3.24 -14.66
CA GLU A 374 -8.33 -3.33 -15.49
C GLU A 374 -7.33 -4.39 -15.02
N TYR A 375 -7.56 -5.04 -13.87
CA TYR A 375 -6.74 -6.15 -13.38
C TYR A 375 -7.18 -7.49 -13.98
N PHE A 376 -8.33 -7.54 -14.65
CA PHE A 376 -8.84 -8.74 -15.30
C PHE A 376 -8.46 -8.78 -16.77
N GLU A 377 -8.41 -9.98 -17.35
CA GLU A 377 -8.35 -10.16 -18.81
C GLU A 377 -9.72 -9.95 -19.44
N HIS A 378 -10.79 -10.35 -18.74
CA HIS A 378 -12.18 -10.19 -19.15
C HIS A 378 -12.86 -9.02 -18.44
N GLY A 379 -12.13 -7.93 -18.16
CA GLY A 379 -12.67 -6.77 -17.46
C GLY A 379 -13.86 -6.11 -18.16
N ASP A 380 -13.96 -6.26 -19.49
CA ASP A 380 -15.08 -5.82 -20.32
C ASP A 380 -16.33 -6.72 -20.24
N ALA A 381 -16.20 -7.90 -19.62
CA ALA A 381 -17.28 -8.84 -19.34
C ALA A 381 -17.27 -9.25 -17.84
N PRO A 382 -17.72 -8.37 -16.93
CA PRO A 382 -17.66 -8.54 -15.47
C PRO A 382 -18.09 -9.92 -14.93
N GLN A 383 -19.22 -10.47 -15.37
CA GLN A 383 -19.65 -11.82 -14.97
C GLN A 383 -18.60 -12.87 -15.36
N ARG A 384 -18.08 -12.79 -16.59
CA ARG A 384 -17.05 -13.72 -17.08
C ARG A 384 -15.74 -13.57 -16.31
N ALA A 385 -15.34 -12.35 -15.96
CA ALA A 385 -14.18 -12.14 -15.08
C ALA A 385 -14.39 -12.80 -13.70
N MET A 386 -15.59 -12.73 -13.14
CA MET A 386 -15.88 -13.41 -11.87
C MET A 386 -15.81 -14.93 -12.02
N ASP A 387 -16.51 -15.50 -13.00
CA ASP A 387 -16.61 -16.95 -13.21
C ASP A 387 -15.29 -17.60 -13.65
N GLU A 388 -14.56 -16.95 -14.56
CA GLU A 388 -13.35 -17.52 -15.16
C GLU A 388 -12.08 -17.14 -14.43
N GLU A 389 -12.06 -15.99 -13.76
CA GLU A 389 -10.85 -15.48 -13.15
C GLU A 389 -10.90 -15.49 -11.61
N VAL A 390 -11.95 -14.93 -10.99
CA VAL A 390 -12.05 -14.87 -9.51
C VAL A 390 -12.37 -16.24 -8.91
N GLU A 391 -13.45 -16.90 -9.35
CA GLU A 391 -13.93 -18.17 -8.78
C GLU A 391 -12.93 -19.32 -8.99
N LYS A 392 -12.16 -19.27 -10.07
CA LYS A 392 -11.11 -20.25 -10.38
C LYS A 392 -9.78 -19.93 -9.70
N GLY A 393 -9.66 -18.79 -9.02
CA GLY A 393 -8.42 -18.36 -8.37
C GLY A 393 -7.29 -18.04 -9.35
N VAL A 394 -7.65 -17.59 -10.57
CA VAL A 394 -6.71 -17.08 -11.58
C VAL A 394 -6.45 -15.59 -11.34
N ARG A 395 -7.41 -14.84 -10.82
CA ARG A 395 -7.22 -13.43 -10.45
C ARG A 395 -7.67 -13.12 -9.05
N TRP A 396 -6.97 -12.16 -8.48
CA TRP A 396 -7.36 -11.48 -7.28
C TRP A 396 -8.35 -10.34 -7.55
N PHE A 397 -9.40 -10.30 -6.75
CA PHE A 397 -10.43 -9.26 -6.81
C PHE A 397 -9.99 -8.04 -5.99
N LYS A 398 -9.68 -6.91 -6.63
CA LYS A 398 -9.34 -5.64 -5.91
C LYS A 398 -10.53 -4.70 -5.90
N MET A 399 -11.05 -4.50 -4.69
CA MET A 399 -11.96 -3.39 -4.38
C MET A 399 -11.14 -2.17 -3.96
N ARG A 400 -11.46 -1.02 -4.53
CA ARG A 400 -10.87 0.26 -4.18
C ARG A 400 -11.57 0.80 -2.93
N HIS A 401 -10.78 1.15 -1.92
CA HIS A 401 -11.30 1.48 -0.59
C HIS A 401 -11.13 2.96 -0.23
N MET A 402 -10.27 3.69 -0.93
CA MET A 402 -10.01 5.11 -0.66
C MET A 402 -10.79 6.01 -1.63
N ASP A 403 -11.52 6.99 -1.11
CA ASP A 403 -12.30 7.96 -1.91
C ASP A 403 -11.40 9.11 -2.40
N GLU A 404 -10.64 8.87 -3.45
CA GLU A 404 -9.72 9.86 -4.04
C GLU A 404 -10.47 11.09 -4.56
N GLN A 405 -11.71 10.93 -5.06
CA GLN A 405 -12.54 12.05 -5.50
C GLN A 405 -12.93 12.97 -4.34
N LYS A 406 -13.28 12.41 -3.19
CA LYS A 406 -13.57 13.20 -1.97
C LYS A 406 -12.34 13.97 -1.51
N ILE A 407 -11.17 13.33 -1.49
CA ILE A 407 -9.89 13.96 -1.13
C ILE A 407 -9.61 15.15 -2.05
N VAL A 408 -9.64 14.96 -3.36
CA VAL A 408 -9.34 16.02 -4.34
C VAL A 408 -10.38 17.14 -4.32
N ARG A 409 -11.67 16.83 -4.15
CA ARG A 409 -12.71 17.86 -3.98
C ARG A 409 -12.43 18.73 -2.76
N GLY A 410 -12.02 18.12 -1.63
CA GLY A 410 -11.67 18.88 -0.44
C GLY A 410 -10.39 19.69 -0.62
N LEU A 411 -9.37 19.19 -1.33
CA LEU A 411 -8.20 19.98 -1.71
C LEU A 411 -8.60 21.23 -2.52
N ASP A 412 -9.46 21.07 -3.53
CA ASP A 412 -9.94 22.19 -4.33
C ASP A 412 -10.73 23.21 -3.50
N GLN A 413 -11.53 22.75 -2.53
CA GLN A 413 -12.29 23.62 -1.63
C GLN A 413 -11.37 24.43 -0.71
N GLN A 414 -10.30 23.80 -0.20
CA GLN A 414 -9.38 24.43 0.75
C GLN A 414 -8.40 25.39 0.07
N PHE A 415 -7.87 25.02 -1.09
CA PHE A 415 -6.75 25.72 -1.71
C PHE A 415 -7.10 26.38 -3.05
N GLY A 416 -8.27 26.10 -3.60
CA GLY A 416 -8.61 26.41 -4.98
C GLY A 416 -8.21 25.27 -5.92
N ARG A 417 -8.87 25.22 -7.09
CA ARG A 417 -8.68 24.15 -8.05
C ARG A 417 -7.27 24.11 -8.61
N ASN A 418 -6.61 22.95 -8.49
CA ASN A 418 -5.21 22.76 -8.90
C ASN A 418 -4.24 23.77 -8.25
N SER A 419 -4.60 24.27 -7.07
CA SER A 419 -3.81 25.22 -6.28
C SER A 419 -3.39 24.58 -4.95
N GLY A 420 -2.44 25.22 -4.27
CA GLY A 420 -1.89 24.74 -3.00
C GLY A 420 -0.86 23.62 -3.17
N PRO A 421 -0.50 22.93 -2.07
CA PRO A 421 0.46 21.84 -2.11
C PRO A 421 -0.08 20.64 -2.90
N THR A 422 0.81 19.94 -3.60
CA THR A 422 0.50 18.64 -4.18
C THR A 422 0.48 17.59 -3.07
N LEU A 423 -0.67 16.94 -2.86
CA LEU A 423 -0.79 15.84 -1.91
C LEU A 423 -0.26 14.55 -2.55
N VAL A 424 0.70 13.89 -1.90
CA VAL A 424 1.28 12.61 -2.36
C VAL A 424 0.92 11.50 -1.38
N LEU A 425 0.17 10.52 -1.85
CA LEU A 425 -0.31 9.38 -1.07
C LEU A 425 0.34 8.05 -1.51
N GLY A 426 0.10 7.01 -0.72
CA GLY A 426 0.20 5.58 -1.06
C GLY A 426 -1.16 4.93 -0.80
N HIS A 427 -1.21 3.87 0.00
CA HIS A 427 -2.41 3.27 0.63
C HIS A 427 -3.43 2.62 -0.32
N SER A 428 -3.78 3.23 -1.45
CA SER A 428 -4.68 2.61 -2.43
C SER A 428 -4.03 1.47 -3.22
N HIS A 429 -2.69 1.44 -3.22
CA HIS A 429 -1.84 0.58 -4.04
C HIS A 429 -1.95 0.84 -5.56
N GLU A 430 -2.54 1.95 -5.98
CA GLU A 430 -2.74 2.27 -7.39
C GLU A 430 -2.04 3.59 -7.76
N PRO A 431 -1.23 3.62 -8.84
CA PRO A 431 -0.48 4.82 -9.21
C PRO A 431 -1.40 5.92 -9.74
N ARG A 432 -1.10 7.18 -9.37
CA ARG A 432 -1.84 8.36 -9.82
C ARG A 432 -0.88 9.50 -10.15
N ILE A 433 -1.06 10.09 -11.33
CA ILE A 433 -0.43 11.34 -11.73
C ILE A 433 -1.27 12.04 -12.78
N ARG A 434 -1.60 13.32 -12.58
CA ARG A 434 -2.46 14.06 -13.52
C ARG A 434 -3.77 13.32 -13.83
N SER A 435 -4.33 12.67 -12.80
CA SER A 435 -5.47 11.78 -12.93
C SER A 435 -6.70 12.52 -13.43
N ASP A 436 -7.58 11.82 -14.15
CA ASP A 436 -8.90 12.37 -14.46
C ASP A 436 -9.76 12.39 -13.20
N ARG A 437 -10.61 13.42 -13.08
CA ARG A 437 -11.52 13.60 -11.94
C ARG A 437 -12.68 12.60 -11.93
N GLY A 438 -12.77 11.76 -12.95
CA GLY A 438 -13.86 10.80 -13.15
C GLY A 438 -15.09 11.47 -13.74
N THR A 439 -16.12 10.66 -14.01
CA THR A 439 -17.42 11.11 -14.49
C THR A 439 -18.24 11.74 -13.35
N ILE A 440 -17.78 12.88 -12.82
CA ILE A 440 -18.71 13.78 -12.15
C ILE A 440 -19.60 14.34 -13.26
N ALA A 441 -20.89 14.04 -13.20
CA ALA A 441 -21.86 14.07 -14.29
C ALA A 441 -22.04 15.39 -15.09
N GLU A 442 -21.22 16.42 -14.93
CA GLU A 442 -21.56 17.75 -15.45
C GLU A 442 -20.48 18.55 -16.20
N ARG A 443 -19.22 18.13 -16.34
CA ARG A 443 -18.25 18.69 -17.32
C ARG A 443 -16.88 17.98 -17.20
N PRO A 444 -16.08 17.89 -18.29
CA PRO A 444 -14.68 17.52 -18.17
C PRO A 444 -13.93 18.57 -17.33
N LEU A 445 -13.55 18.20 -16.11
CA LEU A 445 -12.86 19.08 -15.17
C LEU A 445 -11.32 19.05 -15.34
N GLY A 446 -10.82 18.50 -16.45
CA GLY A 446 -9.38 18.42 -16.72
C GLY A 446 -8.61 17.59 -15.69
N PRO A 447 -7.30 17.40 -15.90
CA PRO A 447 -6.47 16.61 -15.00
C PRO A 447 -6.26 17.30 -13.65
N VAL A 448 -6.09 16.50 -12.60
CA VAL A 448 -5.75 16.95 -11.25
C VAL A 448 -4.25 17.18 -11.14
N ALA A 449 -3.83 18.42 -10.91
CA ALA A 449 -2.41 18.76 -10.85
C ALA A 449 -1.78 18.57 -9.46
N ASN A 450 -2.59 18.67 -8.40
CA ASN A 450 -2.16 18.72 -7.00
C ASN A 450 -2.46 17.42 -6.22
N TYR A 451 -2.46 16.28 -6.90
CA TYR A 451 -2.65 14.96 -6.28
C TYR A 451 -1.81 13.89 -6.99
N LEU A 452 -1.09 13.08 -6.22
CA LEU A 452 -0.29 11.96 -6.66
C LEU A 452 -0.51 10.75 -5.75
N ASN A 453 -0.32 9.55 -6.31
CA ASN A 453 -0.29 8.31 -5.54
C ASN A 453 0.88 7.43 -6.00
N SER A 454 1.71 7.03 -5.06
CA SER A 454 2.93 6.23 -5.28
C SER A 454 2.65 4.74 -5.54
N ALA A 455 1.40 4.30 -5.38
CA ALA A 455 1.00 2.91 -5.44
C ALA A 455 1.74 2.05 -4.41
N ALA A 456 2.14 0.83 -4.76
CA ALA A 456 2.79 -0.09 -3.84
C ALA A 456 4.07 -0.73 -4.40
N ALA A 457 5.06 -0.91 -3.52
CA ALA A 457 6.29 -1.63 -3.81
C ALA A 457 6.19 -3.13 -3.51
N GLY A 458 5.29 -3.56 -2.62
CA GLY A 458 5.20 -4.94 -2.14
C GLY A 458 4.12 -5.80 -2.79
N ARG A 459 3.31 -5.25 -3.69
CA ARG A 459 2.03 -5.89 -4.10
C ARG A 459 2.07 -6.63 -5.43
N PHE A 460 3.04 -6.34 -6.29
CA PHE A 460 3.15 -6.96 -7.61
C PHE A 460 4.50 -7.64 -7.74
N GLU A 461 4.51 -8.93 -8.10
CA GLU A 461 5.73 -9.67 -8.35
C GLU A 461 6.57 -8.98 -9.39
N ASN A 462 7.85 -8.76 -9.06
CA ASN A 462 8.80 -8.18 -10.00
C ASN A 462 8.36 -6.81 -10.54
N LEU A 463 7.55 -6.07 -9.79
CA LEU A 463 7.09 -4.74 -10.14
C LEU A 463 6.93 -3.87 -8.89
N ILE A 464 7.89 -2.95 -8.70
CA ILE A 464 7.83 -1.96 -7.62
C ILE A 464 7.47 -0.59 -8.19
N TRP A 465 6.39 0.01 -7.70
CA TRP A 465 5.96 1.35 -8.10
C TRP A 465 6.59 2.42 -7.21
N GLY A 466 6.72 3.64 -7.73
CA GLY A 466 7.13 4.78 -6.94
C GLY A 466 6.97 6.11 -7.66
N ILE A 467 7.31 7.19 -6.96
CA ILE A 467 7.36 8.54 -7.52
C ILE A 467 8.79 9.06 -7.42
N GLU A 468 9.30 9.64 -8.50
CA GLU A 468 10.48 10.50 -8.44
C GLU A 468 10.06 11.96 -8.52
N ILE A 469 10.61 12.80 -7.62
CA ILE A 469 10.52 14.26 -7.72
C ILE A 469 11.93 14.77 -7.95
N ASP A 470 12.17 15.36 -9.10
CA ASP A 470 13.48 15.87 -9.50
C ASP A 470 13.36 17.37 -9.72
N ASN A 471 13.91 18.16 -8.78
CA ASN A 471 13.79 19.61 -8.80
C ASN A 471 12.33 20.09 -8.94
N GLY A 472 11.45 19.53 -8.11
CA GLY A 472 10.03 19.84 -8.12
C GLY A 472 9.21 19.27 -9.27
N ALA A 473 9.80 18.48 -10.19
CA ALA A 473 9.06 17.81 -11.27
C ALA A 473 8.75 16.35 -10.91
N PRO A 474 7.47 15.99 -10.68
CA PRO A 474 7.10 14.64 -10.28
C PRO A 474 6.93 13.73 -11.51
N ARG A 475 7.23 12.45 -11.35
CA ARG A 475 6.97 11.40 -12.35
C ARG A 475 6.66 10.07 -11.67
N ILE A 476 5.71 9.32 -12.21
CA ILE A 476 5.46 7.93 -11.80
C ILE A 476 6.50 7.04 -12.48
N ILE A 477 7.12 6.19 -11.67
CA ILE A 477 8.08 5.18 -12.11
C ILE A 477 7.65 3.80 -11.66
N SER A 478 8.20 2.79 -12.32
CA SER A 478 8.31 1.47 -11.73
C SER A 478 9.68 0.86 -12.03
N TRP A 479 10.06 -0.11 -11.21
CA TRP A 479 11.15 -1.02 -11.50
C TRP A 479 10.64 -2.44 -11.65
N SER A 480 11.30 -3.20 -12.51
CA SER A 480 11.09 -4.63 -12.75
C SER A 480 12.42 -5.28 -13.10
N ARG A 481 12.50 -6.61 -13.10
CA ARG A 481 13.58 -7.36 -13.75
C ARG A 481 13.10 -7.86 -15.09
N ASP A 482 13.94 -7.70 -16.10
CA ASP A 482 13.75 -8.40 -17.36
C ASP A 482 13.99 -9.90 -17.15
N ARG A 483 13.03 -10.74 -17.52
CA ARG A 483 13.06 -12.19 -17.20
C ARG A 483 14.08 -12.99 -17.99
N GLU A 484 14.58 -12.45 -19.10
CA GLU A 484 15.59 -13.12 -19.92
C GLU A 484 17.00 -12.77 -19.45
N THR A 485 17.19 -11.52 -19.02
CA THR A 485 18.52 -10.95 -18.73
C THR A 485 18.77 -10.69 -17.25
N GLU A 486 17.73 -10.78 -16.40
CA GLU A 486 17.72 -10.42 -14.97
C GLU A 486 18.09 -8.96 -14.66
N GLU A 487 18.29 -8.13 -15.70
CA GLU A 487 18.62 -6.72 -15.57
C GLU A 487 17.45 -5.94 -14.96
N MET A 488 17.76 -4.98 -14.09
CA MET A 488 16.73 -4.06 -13.62
C MET A 488 16.28 -3.15 -14.75
N VAL A 489 14.98 -3.01 -14.95
CA VAL A 489 14.38 -2.12 -15.93
C VAL A 489 13.58 -1.06 -15.19
N ARG A 490 14.00 0.19 -15.36
CA ARG A 490 13.28 1.37 -14.89
C ARG A 490 12.32 1.84 -15.98
N THR A 491 11.04 1.92 -15.65
CA THR A 491 9.99 2.41 -16.56
C THR A 491 9.46 3.76 -16.06
N VAL A 492 9.45 4.77 -16.93
CA VAL A 492 8.71 6.03 -16.69
C VAL A 492 7.35 5.91 -17.31
N TRP A 493 6.30 6.17 -16.53
CA TRP A 493 4.92 6.06 -16.99
C TRP A 493 4.42 7.41 -17.49
N ASN A 494 3.76 7.39 -18.65
CA ASN A 494 3.14 8.57 -19.24
C ASN A 494 1.63 8.50 -19.00
N ASP A 495 1.05 9.56 -18.46
CA ASP A 495 -0.39 9.76 -18.55
C ASP A 495 -0.80 10.08 -19.98
N ARG A 496 -1.90 9.46 -20.42
CA ARG A 496 -2.56 9.73 -21.69
C ARG A 496 -4.03 9.99 -21.41
N VAL A 497 -4.51 11.10 -21.95
CA VAL A 497 -5.93 11.43 -21.95
C VAL A 497 -6.47 11.17 -23.36
N SER A 498 -7.33 10.19 -23.52
CA SER A 498 -8.02 9.89 -24.78
C SER A 498 -9.50 9.65 -24.52
N ASN A 499 -10.38 10.31 -25.27
CA ASN A 499 -11.83 10.12 -25.17
C ASN A 499 -12.38 10.21 -23.72
N SER A 500 -11.88 11.17 -22.95
CA SER A 500 -12.23 11.38 -21.53
C SER A 500 -11.79 10.27 -20.56
N ILE A 501 -10.98 9.30 -21.01
CA ILE A 501 -10.38 8.29 -20.14
C ILE A 501 -8.90 8.65 -19.97
N SER A 502 -8.49 8.86 -18.71
CA SER A 502 -7.08 9.02 -18.35
C SER A 502 -6.49 7.65 -18.01
N THR A 503 -5.35 7.33 -18.60
CA THR A 503 -4.64 6.07 -18.38
C THR A 503 -3.14 6.31 -18.22
N LEU A 504 -2.45 5.43 -17.49
CA LEU A 504 -1.00 5.35 -17.49
C LEU A 504 -0.54 4.28 -18.48
N ARG A 505 0.43 4.63 -19.31
CA ARG A 505 1.08 3.71 -20.25
C ARG A 505 2.58 3.70 -20.01
N ALA A 506 3.19 2.52 -20.05
CA ALA A 506 4.63 2.38 -20.02
C ALA A 506 5.26 3.26 -21.11
N GLY A 507 6.16 4.14 -20.70
CA GLY A 507 6.83 5.10 -21.55
C GLY A 507 8.29 4.70 -21.77
N ARG A 508 9.21 5.58 -21.36
CA ARG A 508 10.64 5.33 -21.50
C ARG A 508 11.07 4.20 -20.56
N ARG A 509 11.61 3.13 -21.13
CA ARG A 509 12.22 2.01 -20.41
C ARG A 509 13.75 2.13 -20.50
N THR A 510 14.44 2.01 -19.37
CA THR A 510 15.90 2.05 -19.30
C THR A 510 16.40 0.83 -18.55
N ARG A 511 17.24 0.04 -19.20
CA ARG A 511 17.93 -1.11 -18.57
C ARG A 511 19.08 -0.60 -17.72
N HIS A 512 19.15 -1.15 -16.52
CA HIS A 512 20.18 -0.97 -15.53
C HIS A 512 20.63 -2.37 -15.17
N GLY A 513 21.51 -2.92 -16.02
CA GLY A 513 22.15 -4.18 -15.68
C GLY A 513 23.01 -4.00 -14.44
N LEU A 514 23.23 -5.12 -13.75
CA LEU A 514 24.56 -5.38 -13.21
C LEU A 514 25.47 -5.11 -14.41
N LYS A 515 26.19 -3.98 -14.44
CA LYS A 515 27.46 -4.00 -15.16
C LYS A 515 28.10 -5.24 -14.57
N ASN A 516 28.23 -6.34 -15.34
CA ASN A 516 28.93 -7.55 -14.94
C ASN A 516 29.98 -7.09 -13.95
N ALA A 517 29.87 -7.41 -12.64
CA ALA A 517 30.78 -6.85 -11.64
C ALA A 517 32.17 -6.99 -12.23
N PRO A 518 32.82 -5.87 -12.64
CA PRO A 518 33.59 -5.74 -13.87
C PRO A 518 34.11 -7.10 -14.26
N GLY A 519 33.33 -7.80 -15.11
CA GLY A 519 33.60 -9.20 -15.42
C GLY A 519 35.08 -9.29 -15.66
N PHE A 520 35.76 -10.11 -14.85
CA PHE A 520 37.21 -10.18 -14.79
C PHE A 520 37.75 -9.96 -16.19
N GLY A 521 38.49 -8.85 -16.41
CA GLY A 521 38.96 -8.50 -17.75
C GLY A 521 39.56 -9.74 -18.40
N PRO A 522 39.53 -9.93 -19.73
CA PRO A 522 39.74 -11.23 -20.38
C PRO A 522 40.87 -12.09 -19.79
N ALA A 523 41.99 -11.47 -19.39
CA ALA A 523 43.11 -12.09 -18.70
C ALA A 523 42.77 -12.77 -17.35
N VAL A 524 41.92 -12.18 -16.52
CA VAL A 524 41.53 -12.75 -15.22
C VAL A 524 40.44 -13.82 -15.39
N GLN A 525 39.55 -13.67 -16.39
CA GLN A 525 38.60 -14.75 -16.73
C GLN A 525 39.33 -15.97 -17.32
N GLU A 526 40.37 -15.74 -18.12
CA GLU A 526 41.26 -16.79 -18.63
C GLU A 526 42.05 -17.48 -17.51
N ALA A 527 42.54 -16.72 -16.51
CA ALA A 527 43.20 -17.29 -15.34
C ALA A 527 42.27 -18.17 -14.49
N ILE A 528 41.00 -17.77 -14.33
CA ILE A 528 39.98 -18.59 -13.64
C ILE A 528 39.69 -19.87 -14.43
N ASN A 529 39.51 -19.75 -15.76
CA ASN A 529 39.26 -20.90 -16.61
C ASN A 529 40.44 -21.88 -16.61
N LEU A 530 41.68 -21.38 -16.58
CA LEU A 530 42.90 -22.20 -16.42
C LEU A 530 42.96 -22.89 -15.06
N ALA A 531 42.67 -22.17 -13.97
CA ALA A 531 42.68 -22.75 -12.63
C ALA A 531 41.60 -23.82 -12.42
N LEU A 532 40.48 -23.73 -13.14
CA LEU A 532 39.40 -24.71 -13.12
C LEU A 532 39.61 -25.88 -14.09
N ALA A 533 40.54 -25.77 -15.06
CA ALA A 533 40.85 -26.84 -16.01
C ALA A 533 41.85 -27.89 -15.45
N ASP A 534 42.53 -27.56 -14.34
CA ASP A 534 43.48 -28.44 -13.64
C ASP A 534 42.85 -29.24 -12.48
N HIS A 535 41.51 -29.21 -12.38
CA HIS A 535 40.69 -30.04 -11.49
C HIS A 535 39.70 -30.87 -12.30
#